data_AF-A0A412X220-F1
#
_entry.id   AF-A0A412X220-F1
#
_cell.length_a   1.000
_cell.length_b   1.000
_cell.length_c   1.000
_cell.angle_alpha   90.00
_cell.angle_beta   90.00
_cell.angle_gamma   90.00
#
_symmetry.space_group_name_H-M   'P 1'
#
loop_
_entity.id
_entity.type
_entity.pdbx_description
1 polymer ?
#
loop_
_entity_poly.entity_id
_entity_poly.type
_entity_poly.pdbx_seq_one_letter_code
_entity_poly.pdbx_strand_id
1 'polypeptide(L)'
;MLLIMKKIFYTHVLILLTLFCSCDLLDIKPVNSMLPVSVEDFESVLLGGYPRSDFFINTDLATDNVYANLNATSAVTKSYEPWFVWAATHQYNGAEDGYWKQLYQSIFYANTVLDEFAGKTPSAEEKNLFETVRGEAYALRAYCYFYLVNYYAENYATENMEKPGVPMPLSAKDVHQNTQNNVRIPVGKVWEQIEKDLEEASKDLQGKESKSKYRFDYISLQAFKARVYLFMNKYEEAIEAASYVIDAKALFDMNEIQAYLDGLDKISNAFSYTYGFIDTDYRNEVLFFVGGKANGNPYYYYKTRFKPAEELLNLCKRDPNVVDYRRYIFESNADPESADYVEQGPTVYRMFATQQSDCYYIGLKLSEAYVTRAEAYVRTGEKDLAIADLNRLLVTRTKSDDYVELDKADFTDETALQRVLEERRVELAFDAGMRWLDLRRLGKPMLQHAYENGQVYTLEQGDLRYVLQIPESEQLNSPDMPLNPR
;
A
#
# COMPACT_ATOMS: atom_id res chain seq x y z
N MET A 1 9.76 44.42 75.25
CA MET A 1 10.05 44.98 73.91
C MET A 1 10.54 43.93 72.91
N LEU A 2 11.56 43.11 73.25
CA LEU A 2 12.10 42.07 72.34
C LEU A 2 11.09 41.02 71.83
N LEU A 3 10.13 40.60 72.66
CA LEU A 3 9.13 39.58 72.29
C LEU A 3 8.10 40.08 71.25
N ILE A 4 7.81 41.39 71.26
CA ILE A 4 6.88 42.02 70.32
C ILE A 4 7.57 42.18 68.96
N MET A 5 8.85 42.57 68.95
CA MET A 5 9.65 42.68 67.72
C MET A 5 9.87 41.33 67.04
N LYS A 6 10.06 40.23 67.79
CA LYS A 6 10.12 38.87 67.23
C LYS A 6 8.80 38.46 66.59
N LYS A 7 7.65 38.71 67.25
CA LYS A 7 6.34 38.40 66.65
C LYS A 7 6.12 39.17 65.35
N ILE A 8 6.40 40.48 65.33
CA ILE A 8 6.29 41.31 64.12
C ILE A 8 7.19 40.78 63.01
N PHE A 9 8.45 40.42 63.31
CA PHE A 9 9.36 39.83 62.34
C PHE A 9 8.83 38.52 61.74
N TYR A 10 8.33 37.59 62.58
CA TYR A 10 7.74 36.34 62.09
C TYR A 10 6.46 36.56 61.28
N THR A 11 5.63 37.55 61.62
CA THR A 11 4.45 37.90 60.82
C THR A 11 4.83 38.47 59.45
N HIS A 12 5.88 39.29 59.38
CA HIS A 12 6.36 39.85 58.11
C HIS A 12 7.02 38.78 57.24
N VAL A 13 7.75 37.84 57.84
CA VAL A 13 8.32 36.68 57.14
C VAL A 13 7.22 35.74 56.61
N LEU A 14 6.15 35.52 57.38
CA LEU A 14 5.01 34.70 56.95
C LEU A 14 4.22 35.34 55.80
N ILE A 15 4.03 36.68 55.83
CA ILE A 15 3.40 37.44 54.75
C ILE A 15 4.27 37.44 53.48
N LEU A 16 5.60 37.53 53.63
CA LEU A 16 6.54 37.42 52.52
C LEU A 16 6.51 36.02 51.87
N LEU A 17 6.32 34.97 52.68
CA LEU A 17 6.20 33.58 52.20
C LEU A 17 4.89 33.32 51.44
N THR A 18 3.80 34.00 51.78
CA THR A 18 2.52 33.88 51.05
C THR A 18 2.49 34.65 49.73
N LEU A 19 3.38 35.63 49.54
CA LEU A 19 3.49 36.42 48.30
C LEU A 19 4.23 35.70 47.16
N PHE A 20 4.78 34.50 47.41
CA PHE A 20 5.42 33.66 46.39
C PHE A 20 4.52 32.54 45.84
N CYS A 21 3.24 32.49 46.24
CA CYS A 21 2.26 31.53 45.70
C CYS A 21 1.40 32.13 44.57
N SER A 22 2.01 32.68 43.54
CA SER A 22 1.43 32.71 42.18
C SER A 22 2.53 33.05 41.18
N CYS A 23 3.27 32.05 40.78
CA CYS A 23 4.17 32.15 39.64
C CYS A 23 3.73 31.06 38.68
N ASP A 24 3.22 31.44 37.51
CA ASP A 24 2.98 30.57 36.34
C ASP A 24 4.31 30.03 35.76
N LEU A 25 5.27 29.69 36.63
CA LEU A 25 6.63 29.26 36.29
C LEU A 25 6.71 27.77 35.97
N LEU A 26 5.58 27.05 36.03
CA LEU A 26 5.48 25.64 35.67
C LEU A 26 4.84 25.42 34.29
N ASP A 27 4.28 26.45 33.65
CA ASP A 27 3.79 26.39 32.26
C ASP A 27 4.87 26.81 31.27
N ILE A 28 6.05 26.18 31.35
CA ILE A 28 7.08 26.34 30.31
C ILE A 28 6.65 25.53 29.10
N LYS A 29 5.86 26.14 28.21
CA LYS A 29 5.67 25.59 26.86
C LYS A 29 7.00 25.67 26.12
N PRO A 30 7.51 24.57 25.52
CA PRO A 30 8.76 24.59 24.78
C PRO A 30 8.74 25.71 23.73
N VAL A 31 9.77 26.54 23.70
CA VAL A 31 9.95 27.52 22.63
C VAL A 31 10.08 26.73 21.32
N ASN A 32 9.16 26.94 20.38
CA ASN A 32 8.94 26.19 19.13
C ASN A 32 8.05 24.93 19.19
N SER A 33 7.36 24.61 20.29
CA SER A 33 6.25 23.64 20.21
C SER A 33 4.98 24.36 19.75
N MET A 34 4.60 24.20 18.48
CA MET A 34 3.23 24.47 18.06
C MET A 34 2.39 23.28 18.50
N LEU A 35 1.69 23.41 19.63
CA LEU A 35 0.59 22.48 19.93
C LEU A 35 -0.51 22.78 18.89
N PRO A 36 -0.96 21.78 18.13
CA PRO A 36 -2.01 21.99 17.14
C PRO A 36 -3.30 22.41 17.85
N VAL A 37 -3.94 23.47 17.36
CA VAL A 37 -5.16 24.02 17.95
C VAL A 37 -6.28 24.18 16.92
N SER A 38 -5.96 24.55 15.68
CA SER A 38 -6.94 24.73 14.62
C SER A 38 -7.10 23.49 13.74
N VAL A 39 -8.16 23.45 12.94
CA VAL A 39 -8.37 22.34 11.99
C VAL A 39 -7.22 22.25 10.98
N GLU A 40 -6.66 23.39 10.54
CA GLU A 40 -5.49 23.47 9.66
C GLU A 40 -4.21 22.91 10.31
N ASP A 41 -4.03 23.12 11.62
CA ASP A 41 -2.92 22.51 12.34
C ASP A 41 -3.07 20.98 12.33
N PHE A 42 -4.28 20.47 12.57
CA PHE A 42 -4.55 19.03 12.54
C PHE A 42 -4.52 18.44 11.13
N GLU A 43 -4.84 19.21 10.08
CA GLU A 43 -4.54 18.84 8.70
C GLU A 43 -3.03 18.63 8.53
N SER A 44 -2.21 19.55 9.02
CA SER A 44 -0.75 19.44 8.95
C SER A 44 -0.21 18.23 9.73
N VAL A 45 -0.81 17.92 10.88
CA VAL A 45 -0.53 16.69 11.65
C VAL A 45 -0.85 15.45 10.80
N LEU A 46 -2.03 15.40 10.18
CA LEU A 46 -2.46 14.27 9.36
C LEU A 46 -1.55 14.08 8.12
N LEU A 47 -1.14 15.18 7.48
CA LEU A 47 -0.17 15.15 6.37
C LEU A 47 1.19 14.56 6.79
N GLY A 48 1.54 14.66 8.08
CA GLY A 48 2.68 13.94 8.66
C GLY A 48 2.48 12.42 8.74
N GLY A 49 1.23 11.97 8.81
CA GLY A 49 0.84 10.56 8.93
C GLY A 49 0.74 9.80 7.61
N TYR A 50 0.57 10.47 6.47
CA TYR A 50 0.54 9.76 5.18
C TYR A 50 1.88 9.05 4.90
N PRO A 51 1.87 7.79 4.40
CA PRO A 51 3.09 7.00 4.25
C PRO A 51 4.11 7.65 3.31
N ARG A 52 5.34 7.82 3.78
CA ARG A 52 6.46 8.46 3.04
C ARG A 52 7.48 7.47 2.49
N SER A 53 7.26 6.18 2.72
CA SER A 53 8.06 5.09 2.20
C SER A 53 7.12 3.95 1.83
N ASP A 54 7.52 3.12 0.86
CA ASP A 54 6.72 1.96 0.53
C ASP A 54 6.72 0.94 1.66
N PHE A 55 5.66 0.16 1.68
CA PHE A 55 5.50 -0.96 2.57
C PHE A 55 5.08 -2.22 1.80
N PHE A 56 5.53 -2.36 0.55
CA PHE A 56 5.12 -3.49 -0.29
C PHE A 56 6.17 -4.04 -1.25
N ILE A 57 7.21 -3.29 -1.65
CA ILE A 57 8.12 -3.76 -2.71
C ILE A 57 8.83 -5.08 -2.36
N ASN A 58 9.10 -5.31 -1.08
CA ASN A 58 9.72 -6.53 -0.59
C ASN A 58 8.74 -7.71 -0.60
N THR A 59 7.43 -7.45 -0.51
CA THR A 59 6.44 -8.52 -0.65
C THR A 59 6.41 -9.08 -2.05
N ASP A 60 6.65 -8.27 -3.10
CA ASP A 60 6.76 -8.76 -4.47
C ASP A 60 7.93 -9.73 -4.66
N LEU A 61 9.04 -9.55 -3.94
CA LEU A 61 10.17 -10.50 -3.95
C LEU A 61 9.77 -11.90 -3.48
N ALA A 62 8.69 -12.01 -2.69
CA ALA A 62 8.18 -13.28 -2.18
C ALA A 62 7.11 -13.91 -3.11
N THR A 63 6.89 -13.35 -4.30
CA THR A 63 5.85 -13.80 -5.24
C THR A 63 6.42 -14.44 -6.50
N ASP A 64 5.56 -15.09 -7.27
CA ASP A 64 5.85 -15.57 -8.61
C ASP A 64 6.01 -14.45 -9.66
N ASN A 65 5.94 -13.17 -9.29
CA ASN A 65 6.28 -12.07 -10.19
C ASN A 65 7.78 -11.81 -10.28
N VAL A 66 8.62 -12.53 -9.53
CA VAL A 66 10.06 -12.26 -9.46
C VAL A 66 10.87 -13.54 -9.61
N TYR A 67 12.00 -13.46 -10.29
CA TYR A 67 13.04 -14.48 -10.30
C TYR A 67 14.41 -13.88 -9.94
N ALA A 68 15.37 -14.73 -9.58
CA ALA A 68 16.76 -14.32 -9.41
C ALA A 68 17.58 -14.66 -10.65
N ASN A 69 18.21 -13.66 -11.25
CA ASN A 69 19.22 -13.86 -12.29
C ASN A 69 20.51 -14.41 -11.66
N LEU A 70 20.76 -15.71 -11.88
CA LEU A 70 21.91 -16.42 -11.32
C LEU A 70 23.26 -16.02 -11.96
N ASN A 71 23.23 -15.32 -13.10
CA ASN A 71 24.43 -14.79 -13.75
C ASN A 71 24.80 -13.38 -13.26
N ALA A 72 23.94 -12.74 -12.45
CA ALA A 72 24.20 -11.39 -11.95
C ALA A 72 25.40 -11.37 -11.00
N THR A 73 26.43 -10.59 -11.35
CA THR A 73 27.67 -10.48 -10.55
C THR A 73 27.63 -9.38 -9.50
N SER A 74 26.63 -8.48 -9.56
CA SER A 74 26.49 -7.41 -8.57
C SER A 74 26.03 -7.95 -7.22
N ALA A 75 26.55 -7.33 -6.16
CA ALA A 75 26.18 -7.68 -4.80
C ALA A 75 24.67 -7.48 -4.57
N VAL A 76 24.05 -8.45 -3.90
CA VAL A 76 22.64 -8.38 -3.50
C VAL A 76 22.49 -7.42 -2.32
N THR A 77 21.46 -6.57 -2.33
CA THR A 77 21.04 -5.89 -1.11
C THR A 77 20.59 -6.94 -0.12
N LYS A 78 21.39 -7.21 0.90
CA LYS A 78 21.20 -8.36 1.81
C LYS A 78 19.84 -8.39 2.52
N SER A 79 19.16 -7.26 2.64
CA SER A 79 17.80 -7.18 3.18
C SER A 79 16.73 -7.82 2.31
N TYR A 80 16.98 -8.06 1.01
CA TYR A 80 16.01 -8.65 0.08
C TYR A 80 16.04 -10.18 0.08
N GLU A 81 17.19 -10.79 0.34
CA GLU A 81 17.33 -12.24 0.33
C GLU A 81 16.35 -12.95 1.28
N PRO A 82 16.18 -12.53 2.55
CA PRO A 82 15.21 -13.15 3.45
C PRO A 82 13.77 -13.16 2.93
N TRP A 83 13.38 -12.18 2.11
CA TRP A 83 12.07 -12.14 1.49
C TRP A 83 11.97 -13.13 0.34
N PHE A 84 12.97 -13.12 -0.54
CA PHE A 84 13.01 -13.97 -1.73
C PHE A 84 13.04 -15.46 -1.38
N VAL A 85 13.73 -15.85 -0.30
CA VAL A 85 13.83 -17.26 0.11
C VAL A 85 12.78 -17.66 1.16
N TRP A 86 11.86 -16.76 1.51
CA TRP A 86 10.87 -16.95 2.59
C TRP A 86 11.51 -17.39 3.90
N ALA A 87 12.55 -16.67 4.34
CA ALA A 87 13.16 -16.90 5.64
C ALA A 87 12.13 -16.64 6.75
N ALA A 88 12.18 -17.41 7.85
CA ALA A 88 11.13 -17.40 8.87
C ALA A 88 10.80 -15.99 9.41
N THR A 89 11.78 -15.09 9.54
CA THR A 89 11.58 -13.72 10.01
C THR A 89 11.42 -12.69 8.89
N HIS A 90 11.80 -13.01 7.64
CA HIS A 90 11.95 -12.06 6.53
C HIS A 90 12.88 -10.86 6.85
N GLN A 91 13.68 -10.94 7.92
CA GLN A 91 14.54 -9.86 8.40
C GLN A 91 16.02 -10.23 8.25
N TYR A 92 16.83 -9.24 7.87
CA TYR A 92 18.28 -9.33 7.84
C TYR A 92 18.88 -8.69 9.10
N ASN A 93 19.70 -9.43 9.86
CA ASN A 93 20.41 -8.98 11.07
C ASN A 93 19.53 -8.40 12.21
N GLY A 94 18.28 -8.82 12.35
CA GLY A 94 17.38 -8.33 13.40
C GLY A 94 16.99 -6.86 13.27
N ALA A 95 16.98 -6.34 12.03
CA ALA A 95 16.56 -4.98 11.74
C ALA A 95 15.08 -4.74 12.09
N GLU A 96 14.75 -3.49 12.42
CA GLU A 96 13.38 -2.99 12.56
C GLU A 96 12.57 -3.28 11.29
N ASP A 97 11.32 -3.74 11.43
CA ASP A 97 10.41 -3.91 10.30
C ASP A 97 9.83 -2.54 9.88
N GLY A 98 10.32 -2.02 8.76
CA GLY A 98 9.87 -0.74 8.22
C GLY A 98 8.39 -0.70 7.86
N TYR A 99 7.78 -1.84 7.52
CA TYR A 99 6.37 -1.91 7.11
C TYR A 99 5.49 -1.78 8.34
N TRP A 100 5.75 -2.58 9.37
CA TRP A 100 5.08 -2.49 10.66
C TRP A 100 5.19 -1.07 11.25
N LYS A 101 6.42 -0.54 11.33
CA LYS A 101 6.69 0.79 11.88
C LYS A 101 5.90 1.89 11.16
N GLN A 102 5.99 1.95 9.82
CA GLN A 102 5.34 3.00 9.04
C GLN A 102 3.82 2.95 9.20
N LEU A 103 3.22 1.75 9.18
CA LEU A 103 1.77 1.59 9.28
C LEU A 103 1.25 2.00 10.67
N TYR A 104 1.91 1.60 11.76
CA TYR A 104 1.52 2.05 13.11
C TYR A 104 1.80 3.52 13.36
N GLN A 105 2.87 4.08 12.77
CA GLN A 105 3.12 5.51 12.83
C GLN A 105 1.98 6.29 12.16
N SER A 106 1.54 5.88 10.96
CA SER A 106 0.38 6.46 10.28
C SER A 106 -0.91 6.35 11.11
N ILE A 107 -1.15 5.21 11.77
CA ILE A 107 -2.27 5.02 12.69
C ILE A 107 -2.20 5.99 13.88
N PHE A 108 -1.02 6.22 14.45
CA PHE A 108 -0.85 7.17 15.55
C PHE A 108 -1.25 8.60 15.15
N TYR A 109 -0.84 9.06 13.96
CA TYR A 109 -1.25 10.38 13.44
C TYR A 109 -2.76 10.45 13.19
N ALA A 110 -3.34 9.43 12.56
CA ALA A 110 -4.79 9.37 12.34
C ALA A 110 -5.55 9.39 13.67
N ASN A 111 -5.13 8.59 14.65
CA ASN A 111 -5.73 8.58 15.99
C ASN A 111 -5.58 9.93 16.70
N THR A 112 -4.45 10.63 16.53
CA THR A 112 -4.25 11.96 17.14
C THR A 112 -5.30 12.95 16.66
N VAL A 113 -5.60 12.95 15.36
CA VAL A 113 -6.63 13.80 14.76
C VAL A 113 -8.02 13.37 15.21
N LEU A 114 -8.31 12.07 15.18
CA LEU A 114 -9.62 11.53 15.54
C LEU A 114 -9.96 11.74 17.02
N ASP A 115 -8.98 11.57 17.92
CA ASP A 115 -9.13 11.83 19.36
C ASP A 115 -9.43 13.31 19.62
N GLU A 116 -8.75 14.22 18.92
CA GLU A 116 -8.99 15.65 19.07
C GLU A 116 -10.38 16.05 18.55
N PHE A 117 -10.78 15.48 17.41
CA PHE A 117 -12.04 15.85 16.76
C PHE A 117 -13.25 15.19 17.44
N ALA A 118 -13.02 14.18 18.29
CA ALA A 118 -14.05 13.47 19.02
C ALA A 118 -14.91 14.43 19.87
N GLY A 119 -16.21 14.48 19.58
CA GLY A 119 -17.17 15.31 20.30
C GLY A 119 -17.09 16.81 19.98
N LYS A 120 -16.22 17.24 19.07
CA LYS A 120 -16.19 18.63 18.58
C LYS A 120 -17.25 18.87 17.51
N THR A 121 -17.80 20.08 17.52
CA THR A 121 -18.68 20.59 16.46
C THR A 121 -17.95 21.73 15.76
N PRO A 122 -17.63 21.63 14.45
CA PRO A 122 -16.96 22.71 13.75
C PRO A 122 -17.90 23.91 13.56
N SER A 123 -17.33 25.11 13.43
CA SER A 123 -18.08 26.27 12.92
C SER A 123 -18.56 26.03 11.47
N ALA A 124 -19.46 26.87 10.97
CA ALA A 124 -19.95 26.76 9.60
C ALA A 124 -18.81 26.94 8.57
N GLU A 125 -17.85 27.80 8.89
CA GLU A 125 -16.68 28.12 8.07
C GLU A 125 -15.66 26.97 8.05
N GLU A 126 -15.46 26.30 9.18
CA GLU A 126 -14.49 25.18 9.31
C GLU A 126 -15.06 23.85 8.83
N LYS A 127 -16.39 23.71 8.75
CA LYS A 127 -17.08 22.43 8.54
C LYS A 127 -16.49 21.60 7.40
N ASN A 128 -16.27 22.22 6.25
CA ASN A 128 -15.75 21.49 5.08
C ASN A 128 -14.36 20.91 5.34
N LEU A 129 -13.44 21.71 5.90
CA LEU A 129 -12.09 21.26 6.23
C LEU A 129 -12.11 20.22 7.36
N PHE A 130 -12.92 20.44 8.39
CA PHE A 130 -13.06 19.54 9.52
C PHE A 130 -13.47 18.13 9.07
N GLU A 131 -14.52 18.05 8.26
CA GLU A 131 -14.98 16.78 7.69
C GLU A 131 -13.92 16.19 6.75
N THR A 132 -13.25 16.97 5.89
CA THR A 132 -12.18 16.45 5.03
C THR A 132 -11.06 15.80 5.86
N VAL A 133 -10.55 16.50 6.87
CA VAL A 133 -9.46 16.02 7.72
C VAL A 133 -9.89 14.81 8.54
N ARG A 134 -11.12 14.80 9.07
CA ARG A 134 -11.66 13.64 9.80
C ARG A 134 -11.85 12.43 8.91
N GLY A 135 -12.43 12.62 7.73
CA GLY A 135 -12.66 11.56 6.76
C GLY A 135 -11.36 10.96 6.23
N GLU A 136 -10.36 11.80 5.94
CA GLU A 136 -9.02 11.35 5.58
C GLU A 136 -8.35 10.55 6.71
N ALA A 137 -8.51 10.97 7.98
CA ALA A 137 -7.94 10.26 9.12
C ALA A 137 -8.57 8.86 9.28
N TYR A 138 -9.89 8.74 9.15
CA TYR A 138 -10.57 7.44 9.13
C TYR A 138 -10.10 6.57 7.95
N ALA A 139 -10.06 7.12 6.74
CA ALA A 139 -9.60 6.40 5.55
C ALA A 139 -8.16 5.90 5.68
N LEU A 140 -7.26 6.75 6.19
CA LEU A 140 -5.86 6.40 6.42
C LEU A 140 -5.71 5.29 7.48
N ARG A 141 -6.48 5.34 8.58
CA ARG A 141 -6.44 4.29 9.60
C ARG A 141 -6.95 2.95 9.06
N ALA A 142 -8.06 2.96 8.31
CA ALA A 142 -8.57 1.77 7.63
C ALA A 142 -7.53 1.19 6.64
N TYR A 143 -6.87 2.06 5.87
CA TYR A 143 -5.82 1.69 4.93
C TYR A 143 -4.64 1.00 5.63
N CYS A 144 -4.17 1.56 6.74
CA CYS A 144 -3.09 0.96 7.50
C CYS A 144 -3.47 -0.40 8.11
N TYR A 145 -4.67 -0.53 8.69
CA TYR A 145 -5.13 -1.82 9.23
C TYR A 145 -5.34 -2.88 8.16
N PHE A 146 -5.82 -2.51 6.97
CA PHE A 146 -5.94 -3.43 5.84
C PHE A 146 -4.59 -4.07 5.49
N TYR A 147 -3.51 -3.28 5.42
CA TYR A 147 -2.19 -3.84 5.16
C TYR A 147 -1.63 -4.63 6.34
N LEU A 148 -1.79 -4.13 7.57
CA LEU A 148 -1.33 -4.85 8.77
C LEU A 148 -1.96 -6.24 8.90
N VAL A 149 -3.29 -6.34 8.76
CA VAL A 149 -3.97 -7.63 8.87
C VAL A 149 -3.59 -8.58 7.73
N ASN A 150 -3.39 -8.04 6.52
CA ASN A 150 -2.99 -8.85 5.37
C ASN A 150 -1.50 -9.23 5.35
N TYR A 151 -0.64 -8.57 6.13
CA TYR A 151 0.76 -8.96 6.25
C TYR A 151 1.01 -9.89 7.43
N TYR A 152 0.46 -9.54 8.60
CA TYR A 152 0.85 -10.14 9.87
C TYR A 152 -0.22 -11.04 10.50
N ALA A 153 -1.34 -11.27 9.83
CA ALA A 153 -2.39 -12.17 10.29
C ALA A 153 -2.94 -13.04 9.17
N GLU A 154 -3.73 -14.05 9.50
CA GLU A 154 -4.37 -14.91 8.51
C GLU A 154 -5.39 -14.14 7.64
N ASN A 155 -5.58 -14.58 6.39
CA ASN A 155 -6.48 -13.93 5.44
C ASN A 155 -7.95 -13.96 5.92
N TYR A 156 -8.78 -13.08 5.37
CA TYR A 156 -10.22 -13.08 5.64
C TYR A 156 -10.86 -14.40 5.18
N ALA A 157 -11.19 -15.26 6.13
CA ALA A 157 -11.92 -16.50 5.94
C ALA A 157 -12.63 -16.89 7.25
N THR A 158 -13.77 -17.55 7.17
CA THR A 158 -14.60 -17.89 8.34
C THR A 158 -13.82 -18.59 9.45
N GLU A 159 -12.93 -19.50 9.09
CA GLU A 159 -12.04 -20.27 9.98
C GLU A 159 -10.91 -19.45 10.62
N ASN A 160 -10.67 -18.23 10.13
CA ASN A 160 -9.58 -17.36 10.58
C ASN A 160 -10.06 -16.24 11.51
N MET A 161 -11.37 -16.01 11.65
CA MET A 161 -11.91 -14.82 12.34
C MET A 161 -11.45 -14.67 13.79
N GLU A 162 -11.34 -15.79 14.52
CA GLU A 162 -10.89 -15.83 15.92
C GLU A 162 -9.38 -16.00 16.08
N LYS A 163 -8.63 -16.16 14.96
CA LYS A 163 -7.17 -16.26 15.02
C LYS A 163 -6.57 -14.90 15.39
N PRO A 164 -5.35 -14.86 15.97
CA PRO A 164 -4.66 -13.61 16.26
C PRO A 164 -4.55 -12.72 15.01
N GLY A 165 -5.05 -11.49 15.10
CA GLY A 165 -4.92 -10.45 14.09
C GLY A 165 -3.69 -9.60 14.35
N VAL A 166 -3.89 -8.32 14.66
CA VAL A 166 -2.82 -7.35 14.96
C VAL A 166 -3.21 -6.47 16.16
N PRO A 167 -2.27 -5.82 16.85
CA PRO A 167 -2.61 -4.75 17.79
C PRO A 167 -3.48 -3.67 17.13
N MET A 168 -4.53 -3.22 17.82
CA MET A 168 -5.49 -2.30 17.24
C MET A 168 -5.75 -1.09 18.17
N PRO A 169 -4.75 -0.21 18.40
CA PRO A 169 -4.96 1.02 19.14
C PRO A 169 -5.85 1.99 18.35
N LEU A 170 -6.98 2.40 18.92
CA LEU A 170 -7.93 3.32 18.29
C LEU A 170 -7.86 4.75 18.85
N SER A 171 -6.88 5.02 19.71
CA SER A 171 -6.61 6.31 20.34
C SER A 171 -5.10 6.52 20.41
N ALA A 172 -4.67 7.78 20.34
CA ALA A 172 -3.29 8.22 20.48
C ALA A 172 -2.88 8.44 21.94
N LYS A 173 -3.85 8.45 22.86
CA LYS A 173 -3.58 8.53 24.31
C LYS A 173 -2.77 7.33 24.79
N ASP A 174 -1.92 7.57 25.78
CA ASP A 174 -0.85 6.70 26.26
C ASP A 174 -1.29 5.23 26.41
N VAL A 175 -0.68 4.39 25.56
CA VAL A 175 -0.80 2.94 25.56
C VAL A 175 -0.21 2.33 26.84
N HIS A 176 0.81 2.90 27.47
CA HIS A 176 1.36 2.36 28.73
C HIS A 176 0.43 2.54 29.93
N GLN A 177 -0.40 3.58 29.95
CA GLN A 177 -1.36 3.81 31.03
C GLN A 177 -2.70 3.08 30.82
N ASN A 178 -3.13 2.89 29.57
CA ASN A 178 -4.47 2.38 29.25
C ASN A 178 -4.51 1.03 28.52
N THR A 179 -3.41 0.57 27.91
CA THR A 179 -3.35 -0.72 27.19
C THR A 179 -2.24 -1.57 27.79
N GLN A 180 -2.59 -2.48 28.69
CA GLN A 180 -1.60 -3.23 29.46
C GLN A 180 -0.68 -4.17 28.62
N ASN A 181 -0.84 -4.31 27.30
CA ASN A 181 0.08 -5.02 26.41
C ASN A 181 -0.30 -4.76 24.93
N ASN A 182 0.66 -4.88 24.00
CA ASN A 182 0.38 -5.01 22.55
C ASN A 182 -0.31 -6.37 22.29
N VAL A 183 -1.59 -6.50 22.64
CA VAL A 183 -2.36 -7.71 22.41
C VAL A 183 -2.87 -7.71 20.97
N ARG A 184 -2.66 -8.82 20.26
CA ARG A 184 -3.21 -9.03 18.92
C ARG A 184 -4.72 -9.25 19.02
N ILE A 185 -5.48 -8.31 18.48
CA ILE A 185 -6.94 -8.39 18.40
C ILE A 185 -7.32 -9.41 17.32
N PRO A 186 -8.41 -10.20 17.46
CA PRO A 186 -8.79 -11.20 16.46
C PRO A 186 -8.98 -10.63 15.05
N VAL A 187 -8.65 -11.42 14.02
CA VAL A 187 -8.75 -11.02 12.60
C VAL A 187 -10.11 -10.41 12.29
N GLY A 188 -11.22 -11.04 12.69
CA GLY A 188 -12.56 -10.55 12.41
C GLY A 188 -12.81 -9.15 12.97
N LYS A 189 -12.30 -8.85 14.17
CA LYS A 189 -12.44 -7.53 14.80
C LYS A 189 -11.62 -6.44 14.11
N VAL A 190 -10.49 -6.79 13.53
CA VAL A 190 -9.71 -5.84 12.71
C VAL A 190 -10.48 -5.50 11.43
N TRP A 191 -11.08 -6.48 10.76
CA TRP A 191 -11.91 -6.23 9.57
C TRP A 191 -13.19 -5.45 9.88
N GLU A 192 -13.89 -5.75 10.98
CA GLU A 192 -15.03 -4.95 11.45
C GLU A 192 -14.64 -3.46 11.64
N GLN A 193 -13.45 -3.21 12.19
CA GLN A 193 -12.97 -1.85 12.41
C GLN A 193 -12.57 -1.14 11.11
N ILE A 194 -11.99 -1.87 10.14
CA ILE A 194 -11.71 -1.36 8.79
C ILE A 194 -13.03 -0.90 8.15
N GLU A 195 -14.07 -1.74 8.14
CA GLU A 195 -15.37 -1.37 7.56
C GLU A 195 -15.98 -0.14 8.24
N LYS A 196 -15.95 -0.10 9.57
CA LYS A 196 -16.45 1.03 10.34
C LYS A 196 -15.74 2.33 9.98
N ASP A 197 -14.42 2.31 9.88
CA ASP A 197 -13.65 3.50 9.50
C ASP A 197 -13.95 3.92 8.04
N LEU A 198 -14.15 2.96 7.12
CA LEU A 198 -14.57 3.26 5.75
C LEU A 198 -15.97 3.89 5.66
N GLU A 199 -16.90 3.47 6.52
CA GLU A 199 -18.23 4.07 6.63
C GLU A 199 -18.16 5.52 7.13
N GLU A 200 -17.42 5.79 8.21
CA GLU A 200 -17.23 7.15 8.72
C GLU A 200 -16.50 8.04 7.70
N ALA A 201 -15.44 7.54 7.07
CA ALA A 201 -14.75 8.23 5.99
C ALA A 201 -15.70 8.55 4.81
N SER A 202 -16.60 7.62 4.47
CA SER A 202 -17.56 7.82 3.38
C SER A 202 -18.54 8.95 3.67
N LYS A 203 -19.01 9.08 4.93
CA LYS A 203 -19.92 10.16 5.35
C LYS A 203 -19.27 11.54 5.20
N ASP A 204 -17.99 11.61 5.53
CA ASP A 204 -17.25 12.87 5.59
C ASP A 204 -16.66 13.32 4.26
N LEU A 205 -16.23 12.36 3.43
CA LEU A 205 -15.59 12.64 2.14
C LEU A 205 -16.56 12.69 0.97
N GLN A 206 -17.84 12.34 1.13
CA GLN A 206 -18.79 12.27 0.01
C GLN A 206 -18.79 13.54 -0.85
N GLY A 207 -18.52 13.37 -2.15
CA GLY A 207 -18.46 14.46 -3.13
C GLY A 207 -17.22 15.37 -3.03
N LYS A 208 -16.26 15.06 -2.16
CA LYS A 208 -15.02 15.82 -2.00
C LYS A 208 -13.90 15.24 -2.84
N GLU A 209 -13.18 16.12 -3.53
CA GLU A 209 -12.03 15.79 -4.37
C GLU A 209 -10.77 16.48 -3.84
N SER A 210 -9.65 15.75 -3.88
CA SER A 210 -8.34 16.29 -3.50
C SER A 210 -7.57 16.72 -4.74
N LYS A 211 -6.85 17.85 -4.65
CA LYS A 211 -5.86 18.24 -5.68
C LYS A 211 -4.57 17.43 -5.58
N SER A 212 -4.35 16.76 -4.46
CA SER A 212 -3.17 15.95 -4.18
C SER A 212 -3.53 14.46 -4.24
N LYS A 213 -2.82 13.72 -5.09
CA LYS A 213 -2.92 12.26 -5.18
C LYS A 213 -2.23 11.53 -4.00
N TYR A 214 -1.73 12.25 -3.00
CA TYR A 214 -1.17 11.66 -1.75
C TYR A 214 -2.18 11.65 -0.60
N ARG A 215 -3.41 12.10 -0.87
CA ARG A 215 -4.46 12.22 0.13
C ARG A 215 -5.67 11.45 -0.34
N PHE A 216 -6.39 10.88 0.61
CA PHE A 216 -7.69 10.33 0.31
C PHE A 216 -8.65 11.44 -0.07
N ASP A 217 -9.39 11.18 -1.14
CA ASP A 217 -10.60 11.87 -1.52
C ASP A 217 -11.70 10.82 -1.70
N TYR A 218 -12.89 11.23 -2.13
CA TYR A 218 -13.98 10.26 -2.22
C TYR A 218 -13.75 9.19 -3.29
N ILE A 219 -13.11 9.52 -4.40
CA ILE A 219 -12.89 8.58 -5.51
C ILE A 219 -11.84 7.54 -5.12
N SER A 220 -10.71 7.97 -4.56
CA SER A 220 -9.70 7.06 -4.01
C SER A 220 -10.22 6.24 -2.83
N LEU A 221 -11.11 6.81 -1.99
CA LEU A 221 -11.81 6.04 -0.96
C LEU A 221 -12.69 4.94 -1.56
N GLN A 222 -13.47 5.21 -2.61
CA GLN A 222 -14.27 4.16 -3.26
C GLN A 222 -13.38 3.08 -3.90
N ALA A 223 -12.26 3.45 -4.50
CA ALA A 223 -11.29 2.48 -5.03
C ALA A 223 -10.74 1.58 -3.91
N PHE A 224 -10.44 2.16 -2.75
CA PHE A 224 -10.00 1.40 -1.59
C PHE A 224 -11.12 0.50 -1.00
N LYS A 225 -12.36 0.99 -0.94
CA LYS A 225 -13.52 0.18 -0.54
C LYS A 225 -13.73 -1.01 -1.46
N ALA A 226 -13.63 -0.83 -2.77
CA ALA A 226 -13.72 -1.93 -3.73
C ALA A 226 -12.69 -3.02 -3.45
N ARG A 227 -11.43 -2.63 -3.18
CA ARG A 227 -10.36 -3.56 -2.78
C ARG A 227 -10.71 -4.28 -1.48
N VAL A 228 -11.11 -3.55 -0.44
CA VAL A 228 -11.46 -4.13 0.87
C VAL A 228 -12.59 -5.14 0.73
N TYR A 229 -13.67 -4.79 0.05
CA TYR A 229 -14.83 -5.66 -0.11
C TYR A 229 -14.53 -6.89 -0.97
N LEU A 230 -13.69 -6.77 -2.01
CA LEU A 230 -13.18 -7.95 -2.74
C LEU A 230 -12.47 -8.92 -1.80
N PHE A 231 -11.60 -8.41 -0.92
CA PHE A 231 -10.86 -9.21 0.05
C PHE A 231 -11.75 -9.83 1.13
N MET A 232 -12.88 -9.21 1.44
CA MET A 232 -13.89 -9.73 2.37
C MET A 232 -14.89 -10.70 1.70
N ASN A 233 -14.75 -10.95 0.40
CA ASN A 233 -15.72 -11.69 -0.42
C ASN A 233 -17.14 -11.06 -0.42
N LYS A 234 -17.21 -9.74 -0.23
CA LYS A 234 -18.42 -8.91 -0.31
C LYS A 234 -18.55 -8.38 -1.73
N TYR A 235 -18.92 -9.26 -2.66
CA TYR A 235 -18.75 -9.02 -4.09
C TYR A 235 -19.69 -7.92 -4.62
N GLU A 236 -20.93 -7.86 -4.12
CA GLU A 236 -21.90 -6.84 -4.48
C GLU A 236 -21.43 -5.44 -4.06
N GLU A 237 -20.92 -5.28 -2.83
CA GLU A 237 -20.35 -4.02 -2.35
C GLU A 237 -19.05 -3.65 -3.09
N ALA A 238 -18.26 -4.65 -3.48
CA ALA A 238 -17.08 -4.43 -4.32
C ALA A 238 -17.47 -3.92 -5.72
N ILE A 239 -18.54 -4.47 -6.31
CA ILE A 239 -19.08 -4.03 -7.60
C ILE A 239 -19.59 -2.59 -7.52
N GLU A 240 -20.35 -2.24 -6.48
CA GLU A 240 -20.88 -0.89 -6.29
C GLU A 240 -19.74 0.14 -6.18
N ALA A 241 -18.78 -0.11 -5.28
CA ALA A 241 -17.65 0.79 -5.05
C ALA A 241 -16.76 0.92 -6.28
N ALA A 242 -16.46 -0.18 -6.98
CA ALA A 242 -15.68 -0.14 -8.22
C ALA A 242 -16.41 0.61 -9.34
N SER A 243 -17.72 0.43 -9.45
CA SER A 243 -18.54 1.13 -10.45
C SER A 243 -18.50 2.64 -10.27
N TYR A 244 -18.58 3.11 -9.03
CA TYR A 244 -18.43 4.54 -8.74
C TYR A 244 -17.12 5.11 -9.29
N VAL A 245 -16.00 4.40 -9.10
CA VAL A 245 -14.68 4.83 -9.56
C VAL A 245 -14.61 4.88 -11.08
N ILE A 246 -15.16 3.84 -11.73
CA ILE A 246 -15.20 3.70 -13.19
C ILE A 246 -16.07 4.78 -13.84
N ASP A 247 -17.18 5.16 -13.22
CA ASP A 247 -18.06 6.20 -13.73
C ASP A 247 -17.49 7.61 -13.51
N ALA A 248 -16.63 7.79 -12.49
CA ALA A 248 -16.06 9.09 -12.13
C ALA A 248 -14.81 9.49 -12.94
N LYS A 249 -14.07 8.52 -13.51
CA LYS A 249 -12.80 8.78 -14.23
C LYS A 249 -12.69 7.87 -15.47
N ALA A 250 -12.06 8.39 -16.52
CA ALA A 250 -11.77 7.62 -17.73
C ALA A 250 -10.40 6.94 -17.65
N LEU A 251 -10.29 5.74 -18.25
CA LEU A 251 -8.99 5.09 -18.47
C LEU A 251 -8.12 5.95 -19.39
N PHE A 252 -6.81 5.89 -19.16
CA PHE A 252 -5.83 6.41 -20.10
C PHE A 252 -5.72 5.44 -21.28
N ASP A 253 -5.90 5.97 -22.49
CA ASP A 253 -5.71 5.19 -23.71
C ASP A 253 -4.22 5.12 -24.05
N MET A 254 -3.61 3.95 -23.88
CA MET A 254 -2.18 3.75 -24.16
C MET A 254 -1.85 3.89 -25.64
N ASN A 255 -2.83 3.92 -26.55
CA ASN A 255 -2.59 4.28 -27.95
C ASN A 255 -2.00 5.70 -28.09
N GLU A 256 -2.22 6.59 -27.11
CA GLU A 256 -1.63 7.93 -27.08
C GLU A 256 -0.09 7.90 -27.00
N ILE A 257 0.51 6.79 -26.52
CA ILE A 257 1.98 6.66 -26.46
C ILE A 257 2.58 6.25 -27.81
N GLN A 258 1.78 5.83 -28.81
CA GLN A 258 2.28 5.28 -30.07
C GLN A 258 3.17 6.28 -30.82
N ALA A 259 2.78 7.55 -30.89
CA ALA A 259 3.57 8.59 -31.56
C ALA A 259 4.94 8.80 -30.90
N TYR A 260 5.02 8.64 -29.59
CA TYR A 260 6.29 8.65 -28.87
C TYR A 260 7.14 7.43 -29.23
N LEU A 261 6.55 6.23 -29.27
CA LEU A 261 7.25 5.00 -29.64
C LEU A 261 7.79 5.03 -31.08
N ASP A 262 7.02 5.56 -32.02
CA ASP A 262 7.40 5.69 -33.43
C ASP A 262 8.58 6.65 -33.64
N GLY A 263 8.77 7.60 -32.71
CA GLY A 263 9.87 8.56 -32.74
C GLY A 263 11.21 8.01 -32.24
N LEU A 264 11.27 6.76 -31.78
CA LEU A 264 12.48 6.16 -31.21
C LEU A 264 13.27 5.39 -32.27
N ASP A 265 14.60 5.56 -32.26
CA ASP A 265 15.51 4.77 -33.11
C ASP A 265 15.45 3.27 -32.80
N LYS A 266 15.17 2.91 -31.55
CA LYS A 266 14.91 1.54 -31.09
C LYS A 266 13.82 1.58 -30.02
N ILE A 267 12.76 0.79 -30.20
CA ILE A 267 11.66 0.70 -29.23
C ILE A 267 12.14 0.14 -27.87
N SER A 268 13.25 -0.59 -27.87
CA SER A 268 13.95 -0.99 -26.65
C SER A 268 14.41 0.20 -25.80
N ASN A 269 14.39 1.43 -26.31
CA ASN A 269 14.71 2.66 -25.58
C ASN A 269 13.47 3.44 -25.13
N ALA A 270 12.25 2.92 -25.33
CA ALA A 270 11.00 3.61 -25.06
C ALA A 270 10.81 4.06 -23.62
N PHE A 271 11.39 3.34 -22.67
CA PHE A 271 11.43 3.82 -21.31
C PHE A 271 12.84 3.59 -20.81
N SER A 272 13.44 4.63 -20.27
CA SER A 272 14.87 4.71 -19.97
C SER A 272 15.09 5.27 -18.58
N TYR A 273 16.36 5.42 -18.21
CA TYR A 273 16.73 6.02 -16.93
C TYR A 273 16.19 7.44 -16.73
N THR A 274 15.70 8.16 -17.76
CA THR A 274 15.15 9.52 -17.63
C THR A 274 13.66 9.65 -17.87
N TYR A 275 13.01 8.58 -18.32
CA TYR A 275 11.59 8.62 -18.68
C TYR A 275 10.99 7.25 -18.48
N GLY A 276 10.14 7.13 -17.47
CA GLY A 276 9.40 5.91 -17.13
C GLY A 276 7.95 5.99 -17.57
N PHE A 277 7.26 4.85 -17.48
CA PHE A 277 5.85 4.77 -17.86
C PHE A 277 4.95 5.74 -17.07
N ILE A 278 5.26 5.97 -15.79
CA ILE A 278 4.54 6.91 -14.92
C ILE A 278 4.75 8.39 -15.30
N ASP A 279 5.72 8.71 -16.16
CA ASP A 279 5.91 10.08 -16.67
C ASP A 279 5.00 10.39 -17.88
N THR A 280 4.33 9.37 -18.40
CA THR A 280 3.27 9.54 -19.40
C THR A 280 1.96 9.94 -18.72
N ASP A 281 0.95 10.24 -19.54
CA ASP A 281 -0.41 10.52 -19.04
C ASP A 281 -1.09 9.30 -18.40
N TYR A 282 -0.47 8.11 -18.43
CA TYR A 282 -0.89 6.97 -17.60
C TYR A 282 -1.01 7.33 -16.11
N ARG A 283 -0.21 8.26 -15.61
CA ARG A 283 -0.33 8.75 -14.22
C ARG A 283 -1.70 9.34 -13.90
N ASN A 284 -2.50 9.70 -14.90
CA ASN A 284 -3.86 10.21 -14.71
C ASN A 284 -4.80 9.14 -14.15
N GLU A 285 -4.53 7.85 -14.39
CA GLU A 285 -5.26 6.74 -13.77
C GLU A 285 -4.92 6.52 -12.28
N VAL A 286 -3.79 7.04 -11.79
CA VAL A 286 -3.43 6.89 -10.38
C VAL A 286 -4.35 7.76 -9.53
N LEU A 287 -4.97 7.13 -8.53
CA LEU A 287 -5.91 7.78 -7.62
C LEU A 287 -5.24 8.08 -6.27
N PHE A 288 -4.30 7.24 -5.86
CA PHE A 288 -3.57 7.40 -4.62
C PHE A 288 -2.13 6.90 -4.76
N PHE A 289 -1.18 7.77 -4.41
CA PHE A 289 0.24 7.48 -4.34
C PHE A 289 0.69 7.22 -2.91
N VAL A 290 1.63 6.29 -2.76
CA VAL A 290 2.42 6.08 -1.55
C VAL A 290 3.82 6.66 -1.78
N GLY A 291 4.34 7.42 -0.82
CA GLY A 291 5.67 8.05 -0.94
C GLY A 291 6.80 7.02 -1.10
N GLY A 292 7.86 7.37 -1.84
CA GLY A 292 8.97 6.48 -2.13
C GLY A 292 10.16 7.18 -2.80
N LYS A 293 11.18 6.40 -3.19
CA LYS A 293 12.35 6.89 -3.94
C LYS A 293 12.74 5.91 -5.04
N ALA A 294 12.95 6.40 -6.27
CA ALA A 294 13.21 5.56 -7.46
C ALA A 294 14.42 4.64 -7.26
N ASN A 295 15.45 5.15 -6.57
CA ASN A 295 16.71 4.46 -6.31
C ASN A 295 16.60 3.28 -5.33
N GLY A 296 15.44 3.08 -4.70
CA GLY A 296 15.16 1.96 -3.78
C GLY A 296 14.50 0.76 -4.44
N ASN A 297 14.12 0.85 -5.73
CA ASN A 297 13.43 -0.24 -6.41
C ASN A 297 14.43 -1.37 -6.81
N PRO A 298 14.23 -2.62 -6.33
CA PRO A 298 15.14 -3.74 -6.60
C PRO A 298 15.22 -4.14 -8.09
N TYR A 299 14.25 -3.74 -8.90
CA TYR A 299 14.13 -4.11 -10.32
C TYR A 299 14.73 -3.07 -11.26
N TYR A 300 15.05 -1.88 -10.74
CA TYR A 300 15.44 -0.74 -11.56
C TYR A 300 16.86 -0.85 -12.14
N TYR A 301 17.84 -1.31 -11.34
CA TYR A 301 19.22 -1.37 -11.80
C TYR A 301 19.46 -2.61 -12.67
N TYR A 302 19.96 -2.41 -13.89
CA TYR A 302 20.13 -3.47 -14.87
C TYR A 302 21.04 -4.63 -14.41
N LYS A 303 21.96 -4.38 -13.46
CA LYS A 303 22.79 -5.42 -12.83
C LYS A 303 22.21 -6.06 -11.56
N THR A 304 21.02 -5.67 -11.10
CA THR A 304 20.41 -6.28 -9.92
C THR A 304 20.15 -7.77 -10.13
N ARG A 305 20.20 -8.53 -9.03
CA ARG A 305 19.91 -9.96 -9.05
C ARG A 305 18.44 -10.27 -9.26
N PHE A 306 17.55 -9.54 -8.60
CA PHE A 306 16.10 -9.79 -8.69
C PHE A 306 15.51 -9.09 -9.91
N LYS A 307 14.73 -9.83 -10.70
CA LYS A 307 14.12 -9.38 -11.95
C LYS A 307 12.67 -9.84 -11.99
N PRO A 308 11.75 -9.06 -12.58
CA PRO A 308 10.41 -9.55 -12.82
C PRO A 308 10.38 -10.85 -13.64
N ALA A 309 9.41 -11.70 -13.38
CA ALA A 309 9.26 -13.00 -14.01
C ALA A 309 8.88 -12.87 -15.50
N GLU A 310 9.44 -13.73 -16.35
CA GLU A 310 9.16 -13.74 -17.80
C GLU A 310 7.68 -14.03 -18.10
N GLU A 311 6.99 -14.71 -17.18
CA GLU A 311 5.57 -15.00 -17.24
C GLU A 311 4.72 -13.71 -17.36
N LEU A 312 5.11 -12.60 -16.72
CA LEU A 312 4.41 -11.32 -16.87
C LEU A 312 4.49 -10.80 -18.30
N LEU A 313 5.67 -10.92 -18.92
CA LEU A 313 5.89 -10.54 -20.31
C LEU A 313 5.13 -11.48 -21.26
N ASN A 314 5.13 -12.78 -20.97
CA ASN A 314 4.41 -13.78 -21.76
C ASN A 314 2.90 -13.54 -21.73
N LEU A 315 2.35 -13.12 -20.59
CA LEU A 315 0.94 -12.71 -20.50
C LEU A 315 0.61 -11.49 -21.37
N CYS A 316 1.56 -10.56 -21.56
CA CYS A 316 1.40 -9.42 -22.48
C CYS A 316 1.60 -9.81 -23.97
N LYS A 317 2.22 -10.98 -24.23
CA LYS A 317 2.53 -11.50 -25.57
C LYS A 317 1.73 -12.75 -25.94
N ARG A 318 0.64 -13.01 -25.21
CA ARG A 318 -0.14 -14.25 -25.35
C ARG A 318 -0.75 -14.43 -26.74
N ASP A 319 -1.09 -13.33 -27.41
CA ASP A 319 -1.47 -13.31 -28.82
C ASP A 319 -0.33 -12.66 -29.62
N PRO A 320 0.33 -13.39 -30.53
CA PRO A 320 1.44 -12.86 -31.31
C PRO A 320 1.02 -11.77 -32.31
N ASN A 321 -0.28 -11.62 -32.59
CA ASN A 321 -0.80 -10.59 -33.50
C ASN A 321 -1.25 -9.33 -32.77
N VAL A 322 -1.25 -9.33 -31.42
CA VAL A 322 -1.69 -8.20 -30.61
C VAL A 322 -0.50 -7.55 -29.92
N VAL A 323 -0.31 -6.24 -30.14
CA VAL A 323 0.64 -5.46 -29.37
C VAL A 323 -0.04 -4.90 -28.12
N ASP A 324 0.17 -5.53 -26.97
CA ASP A 324 -0.15 -4.95 -25.66
C ASP A 324 0.97 -3.98 -25.23
N TYR A 325 0.65 -2.70 -25.04
CA TYR A 325 1.62 -1.66 -24.67
C TYR A 325 2.28 -1.92 -23.30
N ARG A 326 1.65 -2.66 -22.40
CA ARG A 326 2.24 -2.99 -21.09
C ARG A 326 3.44 -3.92 -21.23
N ARG A 327 3.59 -4.61 -22.37
CA ARG A 327 4.82 -5.36 -22.67
C ARG A 327 6.05 -4.46 -22.54
N TYR A 328 5.96 -3.18 -22.89
CA TYR A 328 7.10 -2.26 -22.83
C TYR A 328 7.52 -1.94 -21.38
N ILE A 329 6.64 -2.13 -20.40
CA ILE A 329 6.99 -2.07 -18.96
C ILE A 329 7.85 -3.28 -18.60
N PHE A 330 7.49 -4.46 -19.10
CA PHE A 330 8.11 -5.75 -18.81
C PHE A 330 9.15 -6.19 -19.85
N GLU A 331 9.55 -5.34 -20.78
CA GLU A 331 10.55 -5.68 -21.80
C GLU A 331 11.95 -5.21 -21.40
N SER A 332 12.95 -6.00 -21.79
CA SER A 332 14.34 -5.71 -21.48
C SER A 332 14.90 -4.51 -22.21
N ASN A 333 15.67 -3.68 -21.51
CA ASN A 333 16.61 -2.72 -22.10
C ASN A 333 17.91 -3.38 -22.60
N ALA A 334 18.15 -4.66 -22.27
CA ALA A 334 19.40 -5.33 -22.57
C ALA A 334 19.45 -5.69 -24.06
N ASP A 335 20.54 -5.31 -24.72
CA ASP A 335 20.83 -5.70 -26.09
C ASP A 335 21.28 -7.16 -26.10
N PRO A 336 20.51 -8.10 -26.68
CA PRO A 336 20.85 -9.52 -26.71
C PRO A 336 22.18 -9.81 -27.43
N GLU A 337 22.68 -8.87 -28.22
CA GLU A 337 23.98 -8.97 -28.90
C GLU A 337 25.15 -8.46 -28.05
N SER A 338 24.89 -7.84 -26.89
CA SER A 338 25.94 -7.33 -26.00
C SER A 338 26.52 -8.42 -25.10
N ALA A 339 27.82 -8.34 -24.82
CA ALA A 339 28.50 -9.26 -23.89
C ALA A 339 27.92 -9.20 -22.47
N ASP A 340 27.39 -8.03 -22.07
CA ASP A 340 26.78 -7.84 -20.76
C ASP A 340 25.38 -8.44 -20.66
N TYR A 341 24.71 -8.78 -21.77
CA TYR A 341 23.35 -9.34 -21.77
C TYR A 341 23.19 -10.55 -20.84
N VAL A 342 24.17 -11.44 -20.85
CA VAL A 342 24.18 -12.67 -20.03
C VAL A 342 24.23 -12.34 -18.54
N GLU A 343 24.99 -11.32 -18.14
CA GLU A 343 25.08 -10.85 -16.75
C GLU A 343 23.80 -10.12 -16.33
N GLN A 344 23.26 -9.30 -17.22
CA GLN A 344 22.12 -8.42 -16.91
C GLN A 344 20.80 -9.19 -16.84
N GLY A 345 20.64 -10.19 -17.72
CA GLY A 345 19.36 -10.82 -17.99
C GLY A 345 18.33 -9.80 -18.52
N PRO A 346 17.12 -10.25 -18.87
CA PRO A 346 16.07 -9.33 -19.22
C PRO A 346 15.72 -8.41 -18.02
N THR A 347 16.09 -7.13 -18.07
CA THR A 347 15.61 -6.12 -17.10
C THR A 347 14.21 -5.65 -17.43
N VAL A 348 13.21 -6.06 -16.65
CA VAL A 348 11.81 -6.06 -17.06
C VAL A 348 10.92 -5.17 -16.19
N TYR A 349 11.41 -4.00 -15.77
CA TYR A 349 10.57 -3.03 -15.06
C TYR A 349 10.94 -1.59 -15.42
N ARG A 350 10.12 -0.97 -16.28
CA ARG A 350 10.32 0.41 -16.76
C ARG A 350 9.27 1.40 -16.26
N MET A 351 8.63 1.07 -15.15
CA MET A 351 7.50 1.84 -14.62
C MET A 351 7.88 3.24 -14.14
N PHE A 352 9.03 3.39 -13.48
CA PHE A 352 9.43 4.63 -12.82
C PHE A 352 10.62 5.33 -13.52
N ALA A 353 10.63 6.66 -13.40
CA ALA A 353 11.55 7.63 -14.00
C ALA A 353 12.91 7.78 -13.28
N THR A 354 13.70 8.76 -13.75
CA THR A 354 15.00 9.23 -13.23
C THR A 354 15.24 9.18 -11.73
N GLN A 355 16.49 8.84 -11.41
CA GLN A 355 17.14 8.81 -10.09
C GLN A 355 17.11 10.13 -9.28
N GLN A 356 16.64 11.23 -9.89
CA GLN A 356 16.62 12.58 -9.31
C GLN A 356 15.20 13.05 -8.96
N SER A 357 14.16 12.32 -9.35
CA SER A 357 12.78 12.64 -9.01
C SER A 357 12.30 11.72 -7.89
N ASP A 358 11.49 12.27 -6.98
CA ASP A 358 10.73 11.42 -6.05
C ASP A 358 9.88 10.45 -6.89
N CYS A 359 10.03 9.14 -6.65
CA CYS A 359 9.11 8.17 -7.24
C CYS A 359 7.98 7.93 -6.25
N TYR A 360 6.82 7.72 -6.81
CA TYR A 360 5.62 7.49 -6.04
C TYR A 360 5.12 6.12 -6.41
N TYR A 361 5.10 5.23 -5.42
CA TYR A 361 4.57 3.91 -5.67
C TYR A 361 3.06 4.02 -5.76
N ILE A 362 2.47 3.28 -6.70
CA ILE A 362 1.03 3.30 -6.89
C ILE A 362 0.40 2.56 -5.70
N GLY A 363 -0.47 3.27 -4.97
CA GLY A 363 -1.27 2.71 -3.91
C GLY A 363 -2.63 2.27 -4.42
N LEU A 364 -3.33 3.12 -5.17
CA LEU A 364 -4.63 2.84 -5.79
C LEU A 364 -4.68 3.47 -7.19
N LYS A 365 -5.30 2.78 -8.14
CA LYS A 365 -5.51 3.29 -9.50
C LYS A 365 -6.86 2.87 -10.07
N LEU A 366 -7.32 3.60 -11.07
CA LEU A 366 -8.59 3.36 -11.75
C LEU A 366 -8.68 1.95 -12.35
N SER A 367 -7.63 1.48 -13.03
CA SER A 367 -7.66 0.18 -13.70
C SER A 367 -7.80 -1.00 -12.73
N GLU A 368 -7.43 -0.83 -11.45
CA GLU A 368 -7.73 -1.82 -10.41
C GLU A 368 -9.24 -2.00 -10.20
N ALA A 369 -10.04 -0.93 -10.34
CA ALA A 369 -11.49 -1.02 -10.18
C ALA A 369 -12.10 -1.93 -11.26
N TYR A 370 -11.59 -1.89 -12.49
CA TYR A 370 -12.04 -2.78 -13.58
C TYR A 370 -11.77 -4.25 -13.26
N VAL A 371 -10.53 -4.61 -12.91
CA VAL A 371 -10.19 -6.01 -12.60
C VAL A 371 -10.79 -6.50 -11.28
N THR A 372 -11.05 -5.60 -10.34
CA THR A 372 -11.78 -5.90 -9.08
C THR A 372 -13.25 -6.18 -9.36
N ARG A 373 -13.91 -5.33 -10.16
CA ARG A 373 -15.32 -5.51 -10.55
C ARG A 373 -15.51 -6.74 -11.43
N ALA A 374 -14.61 -6.97 -12.38
CA ALA A 374 -14.60 -8.16 -13.21
C ALA A 374 -14.47 -9.44 -12.37
N GLU A 375 -13.59 -9.46 -11.36
CA GLU A 375 -13.49 -10.63 -10.48
C GLU A 375 -14.78 -10.84 -9.70
N ALA A 376 -15.34 -9.78 -9.10
CA ALA A 376 -16.59 -9.85 -8.37
C ALA A 376 -17.77 -10.31 -9.24
N TYR A 377 -17.84 -9.87 -10.50
CA TYR A 377 -18.84 -10.34 -11.47
C TYR A 377 -18.72 -11.84 -11.73
N VAL A 378 -17.52 -12.37 -11.97
CA VAL A 378 -17.38 -13.84 -12.14
C VAL A 378 -17.80 -14.58 -10.88
N ARG A 379 -17.43 -14.06 -9.69
CA ARG A 379 -17.75 -14.67 -8.39
C ARG A 379 -19.25 -14.68 -8.08
N THR A 380 -20.02 -13.77 -8.67
CA THR A 380 -21.49 -13.66 -8.53
C THR A 380 -22.25 -14.32 -9.69
N GLY A 381 -21.55 -14.98 -10.62
CA GLY A 381 -22.16 -15.67 -11.77
C GLY A 381 -22.46 -14.77 -12.97
N GLU A 382 -21.94 -13.56 -12.98
CA GLU A 382 -22.13 -12.55 -14.04
C GLU A 382 -20.93 -12.49 -15.00
N LYS A 383 -20.42 -13.63 -15.48
CA LYS A 383 -19.20 -13.69 -16.32
C LYS A 383 -19.24 -12.78 -17.55
N ASP A 384 -20.41 -12.58 -18.15
CA ASP A 384 -20.58 -11.74 -19.34
C ASP A 384 -20.19 -10.28 -19.05
N LEU A 385 -20.51 -9.78 -17.84
CA LEU A 385 -20.12 -8.45 -17.38
C LEU A 385 -18.63 -8.36 -17.09
N ALA A 386 -18.03 -9.45 -16.57
CA ALA A 386 -16.59 -9.52 -16.36
C ALA A 386 -15.82 -9.42 -17.68
N ILE A 387 -16.22 -10.18 -18.72
CA ILE A 387 -15.60 -10.09 -20.04
C ILE A 387 -15.78 -8.71 -20.66
N ALA A 388 -16.94 -8.07 -20.47
CA ALA A 388 -17.15 -6.69 -20.91
C ALA A 388 -16.19 -5.68 -20.23
N ASP A 389 -15.93 -5.83 -18.92
CA ASP A 389 -14.95 -5.00 -18.21
C ASP A 389 -13.52 -5.26 -18.67
N LEU A 390 -13.17 -6.53 -18.95
CA LEU A 390 -11.87 -6.84 -19.57
C LEU A 390 -11.73 -6.19 -20.94
N ASN A 391 -12.76 -6.23 -21.80
CA ASN A 391 -12.71 -5.61 -23.11
C ASN A 391 -12.54 -4.08 -23.03
N ARG A 392 -13.24 -3.42 -22.10
CA ARG A 392 -13.07 -1.98 -21.82
C ARG A 392 -11.65 -1.62 -21.37
N LEU A 393 -11.01 -2.50 -20.59
CA LEU A 393 -9.62 -2.32 -20.21
C LEU A 393 -8.71 -2.56 -21.43
N LEU A 394 -8.80 -3.74 -22.04
CA LEU A 394 -7.87 -4.21 -23.08
C LEU A 394 -7.82 -3.30 -24.31
N VAL A 395 -8.95 -2.75 -24.76
CA VAL A 395 -8.96 -1.81 -25.89
C VAL A 395 -8.05 -0.59 -25.68
N THR A 396 -7.86 -0.17 -24.42
CA THR A 396 -6.96 0.93 -24.04
C THR A 396 -5.52 0.48 -23.80
N ARG A 397 -5.25 -0.83 -23.71
CA ARG A 397 -3.92 -1.40 -23.44
C ARG A 397 -3.27 -1.96 -24.70
N THR A 398 -4.06 -2.25 -25.73
CA THR A 398 -3.59 -2.82 -26.98
C THR A 398 -3.56 -1.78 -28.09
N LYS A 399 -2.62 -1.92 -29.02
CA LYS A 399 -2.59 -1.13 -30.26
C LYS A 399 -3.92 -1.28 -31.01
N SER A 400 -4.51 -0.15 -31.40
CA SER A 400 -5.88 -0.07 -31.93
C SER A 400 -6.10 -0.96 -33.17
N ASP A 401 -5.13 -0.98 -34.09
CA ASP A 401 -5.21 -1.78 -35.32
C ASP A 401 -5.16 -3.29 -35.07
N ASP A 402 -4.65 -3.70 -33.90
CA ASP A 402 -4.44 -5.09 -33.53
C ASP A 402 -5.51 -5.59 -32.53
N TYR A 403 -6.34 -4.70 -31.96
CA TYR A 403 -7.28 -5.08 -30.89
C TYR A 403 -8.33 -6.08 -31.39
N VAL A 404 -8.45 -7.20 -30.67
CA VAL A 404 -9.47 -8.22 -30.87
C VAL A 404 -10.32 -8.31 -29.60
N GLU A 405 -11.61 -8.08 -29.74
CA GLU A 405 -12.58 -8.20 -28.63
C GLU A 405 -12.68 -9.65 -28.16
N LEU A 406 -12.64 -9.87 -26.84
CA LEU A 406 -12.88 -11.18 -26.25
C LEU A 406 -14.37 -11.54 -26.41
N ASP A 407 -14.67 -12.65 -27.07
CA ASP A 407 -16.04 -13.17 -27.14
C ASP A 407 -16.37 -13.91 -25.84
N LYS A 408 -17.36 -13.41 -25.11
CA LYS A 408 -17.89 -14.02 -23.88
C LYS A 408 -18.33 -15.47 -24.07
N ALA A 409 -18.72 -15.87 -25.29
CA ALA A 409 -19.10 -17.25 -25.61
C ALA A 409 -17.93 -18.24 -25.48
N ASP A 410 -16.69 -17.77 -25.59
CA ASP A 410 -15.48 -18.60 -25.47
C ASP A 410 -15.13 -18.95 -24.02
N PHE A 411 -15.82 -18.35 -23.03
CA PHE A 411 -15.50 -18.50 -21.62
C PHE A 411 -16.58 -19.25 -20.83
N THR A 412 -16.15 -20.24 -20.06
CA THR A 412 -16.85 -20.73 -18.86
C THR A 412 -16.58 -19.80 -17.66
N ASP A 413 -17.30 -19.97 -16.55
CA ASP A 413 -17.03 -19.19 -15.32
C ASP A 413 -15.60 -19.42 -14.81
N GLU A 414 -15.09 -20.65 -14.88
CA GLU A 414 -13.74 -21.00 -14.46
C GLU A 414 -12.68 -20.33 -15.34
N THR A 415 -12.81 -20.44 -16.66
CA THR A 415 -11.87 -19.82 -17.61
C THR A 415 -11.97 -18.30 -17.60
N ALA A 416 -13.16 -17.73 -17.34
CA ALA A 416 -13.34 -16.28 -17.16
C ALA A 416 -12.61 -15.80 -15.90
N LEU A 417 -12.76 -16.50 -14.78
CA LEU A 417 -12.04 -16.19 -13.55
C LEU A 417 -10.53 -16.26 -13.76
N GLN A 418 -10.04 -17.31 -14.42
CA GLN A 418 -8.62 -17.42 -14.76
C GLN A 418 -8.15 -16.22 -15.59
N ARG A 419 -8.89 -15.88 -16.67
CA ARG A 419 -8.54 -14.74 -17.54
C ARG A 419 -8.53 -13.41 -16.78
N VAL A 420 -9.48 -13.20 -15.87
CA VAL A 420 -9.54 -12.01 -14.99
C VAL A 420 -8.35 -11.96 -14.03
N LEU A 421 -7.99 -13.09 -13.40
CA LEU A 421 -6.86 -13.15 -12.46
C LEU A 421 -5.51 -12.94 -13.17
N GLU A 422 -5.37 -13.44 -14.40
CA GLU A 422 -4.22 -13.15 -15.26
C GLU A 422 -4.15 -11.66 -15.61
N GLU A 423 -5.29 -11.03 -15.95
CA GLU A 423 -5.34 -9.60 -16.22
C GLU A 423 -4.99 -8.79 -14.98
N ARG A 424 -5.56 -9.15 -13.82
CA ARG A 424 -5.27 -8.52 -12.53
C ARG A 424 -3.79 -8.60 -12.20
N ARG A 425 -3.15 -9.75 -12.46
CA ARG A 425 -1.71 -9.95 -12.25
C ARG A 425 -0.86 -9.03 -13.13
N VAL A 426 -1.20 -8.88 -14.40
CA VAL A 426 -0.47 -7.98 -15.33
C VAL A 426 -0.71 -6.53 -14.96
N GLU A 427 -1.98 -6.14 -14.80
CA GLU A 427 -2.35 -4.76 -14.54
C GLU A 427 -1.79 -4.30 -13.20
N LEU A 428 -1.80 -5.12 -12.15
CA LEU A 428 -1.34 -4.72 -10.80
C LEU A 428 0.08 -5.19 -10.47
N ALA A 429 0.89 -5.61 -11.46
CA ALA A 429 2.25 -6.06 -11.20
C ALA A 429 3.08 -4.95 -10.53
N PHE A 430 3.64 -5.23 -9.36
CA PHE A 430 4.45 -4.30 -8.55
C PHE A 430 3.70 -3.08 -8.00
N ASP A 431 2.39 -3.04 -8.16
CA ASP A 431 1.53 -2.00 -7.58
C ASP A 431 0.99 -2.47 -6.23
N ALA A 432 1.21 -1.65 -5.20
CA ALA A 432 0.59 -1.77 -3.88
C ALA A 432 0.78 -3.12 -3.15
N GLY A 433 1.71 -3.99 -3.59
CA GLY A 433 1.94 -5.33 -3.05
C GLY A 433 0.84 -6.34 -3.37
N MET A 434 0.00 -6.06 -4.37
CA MET A 434 -1.23 -6.81 -4.60
C MET A 434 -0.98 -8.29 -4.91
N ARG A 435 0.11 -8.64 -5.59
CA ARG A 435 0.35 -10.04 -5.95
C ARG A 435 0.51 -10.94 -4.71
N TRP A 436 1.27 -10.50 -3.71
CA TRP A 436 1.43 -11.25 -2.46
C TRP A 436 0.08 -11.43 -1.77
N LEU A 437 -0.73 -10.38 -1.72
CA LEU A 437 -2.05 -10.42 -1.11
C LEU A 437 -3.04 -11.31 -1.87
N ASP A 438 -3.00 -11.28 -3.21
CA ASP A 438 -3.80 -12.14 -4.08
C ASP A 438 -3.43 -13.62 -3.89
N LEU A 439 -2.13 -13.97 -3.86
CA LEU A 439 -1.68 -15.34 -3.60
C LEU A 439 -2.23 -15.88 -2.26
N ARG A 440 -2.27 -15.04 -1.23
CA ARG A 440 -2.78 -15.42 0.10
C ARG A 440 -4.27 -15.67 0.12
N ARG A 441 -5.08 -14.81 -0.50
CA ARG A 441 -6.54 -15.00 -0.54
C ARG A 441 -6.97 -16.09 -1.53
N LEU A 442 -6.15 -16.39 -2.53
CA LEU A 442 -6.40 -17.40 -3.57
C LEU A 442 -5.83 -18.79 -3.21
N GLY A 443 -5.67 -19.07 -1.92
CA GLY A 443 -5.36 -20.42 -1.45
C GLY A 443 -3.89 -20.75 -1.28
N LYS A 444 -3.00 -19.74 -1.27
CA LYS A 444 -1.57 -19.87 -0.91
C LYS A 444 -0.89 -20.97 -1.75
N PRO A 445 -0.76 -20.80 -3.08
CA PRO A 445 -0.22 -21.84 -3.96
C PRO A 445 1.22 -22.22 -3.60
N MET A 446 1.72 -23.35 -4.10
CA MET A 446 3.15 -23.64 -3.99
C MET A 446 3.95 -22.67 -4.87
N LEU A 447 5.07 -22.14 -4.36
CA LEU A 447 6.03 -21.32 -5.11
C LEU A 447 7.44 -21.91 -5.01
N GLN A 448 8.24 -21.69 -6.05
CA GLN A 448 9.63 -22.09 -6.07
C GLN A 448 10.52 -20.97 -6.59
N HIS A 449 11.59 -20.67 -5.87
CA HIS A 449 12.60 -19.69 -6.25
C HIS A 449 13.97 -20.37 -6.33
N ALA A 450 14.60 -20.32 -7.49
CA ALA A 450 16.01 -20.63 -7.62
C ALA A 450 16.83 -19.42 -7.17
N TYR A 451 17.77 -19.62 -6.25
CA TYR A 451 18.69 -18.61 -5.74
C TYR A 451 20.14 -19.13 -5.80
N GLU A 452 21.09 -18.39 -5.23
CA GLU A 452 22.54 -18.64 -5.25
C GLU A 452 22.99 -20.08 -5.53
N ASN A 453 23.91 -20.23 -6.49
CA ASN A 453 24.42 -21.52 -6.96
C ASN A 453 23.34 -22.48 -7.52
N GLY A 454 22.15 -21.96 -7.85
CA GLY A 454 21.03 -22.74 -8.36
C GLY A 454 20.23 -23.49 -7.29
N GLN A 455 20.41 -23.15 -6.01
CA GLN A 455 19.63 -23.76 -4.93
C GLN A 455 18.16 -23.36 -5.05
N VAL A 456 17.27 -24.34 -5.06
CA VAL A 456 15.82 -24.12 -5.11
C VAL A 456 15.24 -24.05 -3.70
N TYR A 457 14.60 -22.93 -3.39
CA TYR A 457 13.78 -22.73 -2.19
C TYR A 457 12.32 -22.95 -2.57
N THR A 458 11.57 -23.66 -1.72
CA THR A 458 10.14 -23.95 -1.94
C THR A 458 9.32 -23.37 -0.79
N LEU A 459 8.25 -22.68 -1.16
CA LEU A 459 7.14 -22.32 -0.28
C LEU A 459 5.99 -23.27 -0.62
N GLU A 460 5.69 -24.19 0.29
CA GLU A 460 4.68 -25.23 0.03
C GLU A 460 3.27 -24.63 -0.08
N GLN A 461 2.34 -25.37 -0.69
CA GLN A 461 0.95 -24.94 -0.71
C GLN A 461 0.41 -24.84 0.72
N GLY A 462 -0.19 -23.69 1.06
CA GLY A 462 -0.73 -23.43 2.39
C GLY A 462 0.32 -23.16 3.47
N ASP A 463 1.59 -22.98 3.11
CA ASP A 463 2.69 -22.75 4.06
C ASP A 463 2.42 -21.54 4.98
N LEU A 464 2.82 -21.66 6.24
CA LEU A 464 2.57 -20.63 7.27
C LEU A 464 3.40 -19.36 7.05
N ARG A 465 4.48 -19.44 6.25
CA ARG A 465 5.33 -18.30 5.88
C ARG A 465 4.66 -17.32 4.92
N TYR A 466 3.47 -17.65 4.39
CA TYR A 466 2.57 -16.67 3.77
C TYR A 466 2.08 -15.58 4.73
N VAL A 467 2.29 -15.74 6.04
CA VAL A 467 2.03 -14.70 7.04
C VAL A 467 3.36 -14.21 7.61
N LEU A 468 3.65 -12.92 7.44
CA LEU A 468 4.89 -12.29 7.91
C LEU A 468 5.01 -12.44 9.44
N GLN A 469 6.24 -12.47 9.95
CA GLN A 469 6.46 -12.66 11.39
C GLN A 469 6.21 -11.34 12.11
N ILE A 470 5.75 -11.41 13.36
CA ILE A 470 5.78 -10.25 14.24
C ILE A 470 7.24 -9.77 14.36
N PRO A 471 7.54 -8.47 14.15
CA PRO A 471 8.91 -7.97 14.13
C PRO A 471 9.67 -8.29 15.41
N GLU A 472 10.95 -8.64 15.33
CA GLU A 472 11.78 -8.96 16.51
C GLU A 472 11.77 -7.83 17.56
N SER A 473 11.73 -6.56 17.13
CA SER A 473 11.59 -5.40 18.02
C SER A 473 10.32 -5.46 18.89
N GLU A 474 9.20 -5.93 18.33
CA GLU A 474 7.96 -6.11 19.07
C GLU A 474 8.00 -7.32 19.98
N GLN A 475 8.69 -8.39 19.59
CA GLN A 475 8.90 -9.56 20.46
C GLN A 475 9.70 -9.18 21.72
N LEU A 476 10.68 -8.28 21.59
CA LEU A 476 11.45 -7.76 22.71
C LEU A 476 10.63 -6.80 23.60
N ASN A 477 9.81 -5.95 22.99
CA ASN A 477 8.99 -4.96 23.70
C ASN A 477 7.69 -5.54 24.29
N SER A 478 7.21 -6.66 23.75
CA SER A 478 6.01 -7.37 24.18
C SER A 478 6.25 -8.88 24.15
N PRO A 479 7.04 -9.43 25.11
CA PRO A 479 7.45 -10.83 25.10
C PRO A 479 6.30 -11.85 25.13
N ASP A 480 5.14 -11.45 25.65
CA ASP A 480 3.94 -12.28 25.74
C ASP A 480 3.05 -12.21 24.48
N MET A 481 3.41 -11.41 23.47
CA MET A 481 2.64 -11.32 22.23
C MET A 481 2.76 -12.63 21.43
N PRO A 482 1.64 -13.26 21.05
CA PRO A 482 1.69 -14.50 20.29
C PRO A 482 2.27 -14.26 18.89
N LEU A 483 3.33 -15.00 18.56
CA LEU A 483 3.96 -15.01 17.24
C LEU A 483 3.12 -15.77 16.22
N ASN A 484 3.37 -15.49 14.94
CA ASN A 484 2.79 -16.31 13.89
C ASN A 484 3.51 -17.67 13.84
N PRO A 485 2.76 -18.78 13.67
CA PRO A 485 3.35 -20.11 13.56
C PRO A 485 4.21 -20.21 12.28
N ARG A 486 5.12 -21.18 12.23
CA ARG A 486 6.10 -21.35 11.15
C ARG A 486 6.17 -22.77 10.66
#